data_AF-A0A7C2QFY7-F1
#
_entry.id   AF-A0A7C2QFY7-F1
#
_cell.length_a   1.000
_cell.length_b   1.000
_cell.length_c   1.000
_cell.angle_alpha   90.00
_cell.angle_beta   90.00
_cell.angle_gamma   90.00
#
_symmetry.space_group_name_H-M   'P 1'
#
loop_
_entity.id
_entity.type
_entity.pdbx_description
1 polymer ?
#
loop_
_entity_poly.entity_id
_entity_poly.type
_entity_poly.pdbx_seq_one_letter_code
_entity_poly.pdbx_strand_id
1 'polypeptide(L)'
;MDTRIVKRTSAFFAEPLRRRIRQNVSRFDWAEETARRLVEAAEPWRRMSDDDLWALMFGPTLPRSWMVWSNGYCPTCKQPVPMYDWLIQPWKHPWKVQCPHCKMLFPTNDFEAYYRSGLDEHGVFDPKRADRALLFNTQHPDPNDPLHRFGVDDGTGYAEGENR
;
A
#
# COMPACT_ATOMS: atom_id res chain seq x y z
N MET A 1 -30.85 -18.63 -0.74
CA MET A 1 -30.47 -18.96 0.65
C MET A 1 -29.05 -18.44 0.85
N ASP A 2 -28.87 -17.44 1.71
CA ASP A 2 -27.54 -16.88 2.01
C ASP A 2 -26.80 -17.88 2.94
N THR A 3 -25.86 -18.62 2.37
CA THR A 3 -25.06 -19.65 3.07
C THR A 3 -23.74 -19.09 3.59
N ARG A 4 -23.65 -17.78 3.86
CA ARG A 4 -22.45 -17.19 4.45
C ARG A 4 -22.17 -17.80 5.83
N ILE A 5 -21.03 -18.48 5.95
CA ILE A 5 -20.50 -18.96 7.22
C ILE A 5 -20.08 -17.73 8.02
N VAL A 6 -20.92 -17.30 8.97
CA VAL A 6 -20.60 -16.19 9.86
C VAL A 6 -19.62 -16.67 10.92
N LYS A 7 -18.48 -15.98 11.04
CA LYS A 7 -17.45 -16.25 12.05
C LYS A 7 -18.06 -16.13 13.46
N ARG A 8 -18.13 -17.25 14.19
CA ARG A 8 -18.74 -17.30 15.54
C ARG A 8 -17.76 -17.02 16.67
N THR A 9 -16.47 -17.30 16.46
CA THR A 9 -15.45 -17.17 17.50
C THR A 9 -14.17 -16.55 16.92
N SER A 10 -13.25 -16.14 17.80
CA SER A 10 -11.92 -15.70 17.38
C SER A 10 -11.01 -16.91 17.19
N ALA A 11 -10.26 -16.95 16.07
CA ALA A 11 -9.28 -17.99 15.80
C ALA A 11 -7.96 -17.75 16.56
N PHE A 12 -7.49 -16.50 16.60
CA PHE A 12 -6.19 -16.15 17.18
C PHE A 12 -6.24 -15.71 18.65
N PHE A 13 -7.41 -15.24 19.13
CA PHE A 13 -7.53 -14.69 20.48
C PHE A 13 -8.56 -15.46 21.31
N ALA A 14 -8.07 -16.31 22.22
CA ALA A 14 -8.89 -17.14 23.09
C ALA A 14 -9.89 -16.31 23.94
N GLU A 15 -11.04 -16.90 24.28
CA GLU A 15 -12.10 -16.22 25.04
C GLU A 15 -11.60 -15.64 26.39
N PRO A 16 -10.77 -16.34 27.20
CA PRO A 16 -10.28 -15.77 28.46
C PRO A 16 -9.45 -14.49 28.28
N LEU A 17 -8.71 -14.37 27.18
CA LEU A 17 -7.96 -13.15 26.86
C LEU A 17 -8.92 -12.01 26.50
N ARG A 18 -9.87 -12.27 25.59
CA ARG A 18 -10.86 -11.26 25.16
C ARG A 18 -11.72 -10.76 26.31
N ARG A 19 -12.13 -11.64 27.23
CA ARG A 19 -12.86 -11.27 28.44
C ARG A 19 -12.05 -10.34 29.35
N ARG A 20 -10.76 -10.62 29.57
CA ARG A 20 -9.87 -9.73 30.34
C ARG A 20 -9.74 -8.35 29.69
N ILE A 21 -9.61 -8.30 28.36
CA ILE A 21 -9.58 -7.03 27.62
C ILE A 21 -10.87 -6.24 27.85
N ARG A 22 -12.04 -6.86 27.69
CA ARG A 22 -13.34 -6.18 27.93
C ARG A 22 -13.47 -5.68 29.38
N GLN A 23 -13.04 -6.46 30.36
CA GLN A 23 -13.04 -6.07 31.77
C GLN A 23 -12.11 -4.88 32.04
N ASN A 24 -10.95 -4.84 31.40
CA ASN A 24 -10.02 -3.71 31.51
C ASN A 24 -10.61 -2.46 30.88
N VAL A 25 -11.20 -2.57 29.69
CA VAL A 25 -11.89 -1.47 28.99
C VAL A 25 -13.01 -0.87 29.86
N SER A 26 -13.78 -1.70 30.57
CA SER A 26 -14.84 -1.20 31.46
C SER A 26 -14.35 -0.61 32.79
N ARG A 27 -13.08 -0.80 33.13
CA ARG A 27 -12.53 -0.45 34.46
C ARG A 27 -11.54 0.70 34.43
N PHE A 28 -10.83 0.88 33.31
CA PHE A 28 -9.73 1.82 33.22
C PHE A 28 -9.92 2.76 32.04
N ASP A 29 -9.89 4.06 32.30
CA ASP A 29 -10.06 5.12 31.29
C ASP A 29 -9.04 5.00 30.15
N TRP A 30 -7.76 4.70 30.47
CA TRP A 30 -6.72 4.50 29.46
C TRP A 30 -7.04 3.34 28.51
N ALA A 31 -7.72 2.30 29.01
CA ALA A 31 -8.08 1.13 28.23
C ALA A 31 -9.29 1.42 27.34
N GLU A 32 -10.27 2.16 27.85
CA GLU A 32 -11.40 2.68 27.07
C GLU A 32 -10.92 3.59 25.93
N GLU A 33 -10.09 4.58 26.24
CA GLU A 33 -9.55 5.50 25.25
C GLU A 33 -8.75 4.77 24.17
N THR A 34 -7.90 3.80 24.58
CA THR A 34 -7.14 2.98 23.64
C THR A 34 -8.06 2.17 22.73
N ALA A 35 -9.10 1.53 23.28
CA ALA A 35 -10.04 0.74 22.50
C ALA A 35 -10.80 1.63 21.50
N ARG A 36 -11.30 2.78 21.94
CA ARG A 36 -11.99 3.75 21.09
C ARG A 36 -11.09 4.21 19.94
N ARG A 37 -9.86 4.63 20.23
CA ARG A 37 -8.90 5.08 19.22
C ARG A 37 -8.58 4.00 18.18
N LEU A 38 -8.43 2.74 18.60
CA LEU A 38 -8.17 1.63 17.68
C LEU A 38 -9.37 1.31 16.79
N VAL A 39 -10.59 1.36 17.34
CA VAL A 39 -11.83 1.18 16.56
C VAL A 39 -12.01 2.32 15.56
N GLU A 40 -11.79 3.56 15.98
CA GLU A 40 -11.84 4.74 15.10
C GLU A 40 -10.80 4.64 13.97
N ALA A 41 -9.58 4.19 14.27
CA ALA A 41 -8.54 3.99 13.25
C ALA A 41 -8.88 2.87 12.25
N ALA A 42 -9.70 1.88 12.65
CA ALA A 42 -10.16 0.79 11.81
C ALA A 42 -11.36 1.16 10.93
N GLU A 43 -12.07 2.24 11.27
CA GLU A 43 -13.33 2.64 10.63
C GLU A 43 -13.24 2.86 9.10
N PRO A 44 -12.17 3.48 8.55
CA PRO A 44 -12.04 3.62 7.10
C PRO A 44 -12.07 2.27 6.37
N TRP A 45 -11.38 1.25 6.88
CA TRP A 45 -11.37 -0.09 6.32
C TRP A 45 -12.73 -0.77 6.44
N ARG A 46 -13.41 -0.59 7.58
CA ARG A 46 -14.73 -1.19 7.84
C ARG A 46 -15.82 -0.63 6.91
N ARG A 47 -15.65 0.59 6.39
CA ARG A 47 -16.61 1.24 5.48
C ARG A 47 -16.43 0.85 4.02
N MET A 48 -15.27 0.30 3.64
CA MET A 48 -15.04 -0.16 2.28
C MET A 48 -15.90 -1.39 1.98
N SER A 49 -16.33 -1.51 0.72
CA SER A 49 -16.93 -2.76 0.25
C SER A 49 -15.85 -3.85 0.15
N ASP A 50 -16.28 -5.12 0.16
CA ASP A 50 -15.38 -6.25 -0.06
C ASP A 50 -14.64 -6.12 -1.41
N ASP A 51 -15.32 -5.58 -2.44
CA ASP A 51 -14.74 -5.34 -3.77
C ASP A 51 -13.67 -4.24 -3.73
N ASP A 52 -13.92 -3.13 -3.03
CA ASP A 52 -12.92 -2.06 -2.89
C ASP A 52 -11.70 -2.55 -2.10
N LEU A 53 -11.92 -3.32 -1.02
CA LEU A 53 -10.83 -3.94 -0.24
C LEU A 53 -10.01 -4.90 -1.10
N TRP A 54 -10.67 -5.70 -1.93
CA TRP A 54 -10.01 -6.61 -2.85
C TRP A 54 -9.18 -5.85 -3.90
N ALA A 55 -9.71 -4.74 -4.41
CA ALA A 55 -9.04 -3.90 -5.41
C ALA A 55 -7.82 -3.12 -4.89
N LEU A 56 -7.59 -3.07 -3.57
CA LEU A 56 -6.37 -2.47 -2.98
C LEU A 56 -5.13 -3.35 -3.16
N MET A 57 -5.30 -4.63 -3.51
CA MET A 57 -4.21 -5.57 -3.70
C MET A 57 -3.95 -5.80 -5.19
N PHE A 58 -2.68 -5.77 -5.58
CA PHE A 58 -2.30 -6.21 -6.92
C PHE A 58 -2.33 -7.74 -7.04
N GLY A 59 -2.67 -8.22 -8.23
CA GLY A 59 -2.66 -9.64 -8.57
C GLY A 59 -1.23 -10.25 -8.61
N PRO A 60 -1.11 -11.58 -8.45
CA PRO A 60 0.18 -12.28 -8.35
C PRO A 60 0.99 -12.30 -9.66
N THR A 61 0.41 -11.89 -10.79
CA THR A 61 1.09 -11.79 -12.09
C THR A 61 2.02 -10.59 -12.18
N LEU A 62 1.93 -9.64 -11.23
CA LEU A 62 2.85 -8.51 -11.13
C LEU A 62 4.10 -8.93 -10.34
N PRO A 63 5.29 -9.05 -10.98
CA PRO A 63 6.52 -9.41 -10.28
C PRO A 63 7.04 -8.19 -9.51
N ARG A 64 6.45 -7.96 -8.33
CA ARG A 64 6.66 -6.74 -7.55
C ARG A 64 8.05 -6.73 -6.90
N SER A 65 8.77 -5.62 -7.06
CA SER A 65 9.93 -5.35 -6.21
C SER A 65 9.48 -5.14 -4.76
N TRP A 66 10.20 -5.73 -3.82
CA TRP A 66 9.94 -5.64 -2.38
C TRP A 66 10.27 -4.25 -1.78
N MET A 67 11.02 -3.40 -2.49
CA MET A 67 11.42 -2.04 -2.08
C MET A 67 11.49 -1.09 -3.28
N VAL A 68 11.58 0.23 -3.00
CA VAL A 68 11.91 1.23 -4.03
C VAL A 68 13.32 0.96 -4.59
N TRP A 69 14.32 0.91 -3.71
CA TRP A 69 15.60 0.23 -3.94
C TRP A 69 15.82 -0.80 -2.84
N SER A 70 16.07 -2.04 -3.25
CA SER A 70 16.37 -3.23 -2.46
C SER A 70 17.60 -3.09 -1.57
N ASN A 71 18.51 -2.16 -1.88
CA ASN A 71 19.64 -1.84 -1.00
C ASN A 71 19.24 -1.01 0.25
N GLY A 72 17.97 -0.60 0.36
CA GLY A 72 17.45 0.12 1.52
C GLY A 72 17.77 1.61 1.54
N TYR A 73 17.92 2.26 0.38
CA TYR A 73 18.17 3.71 0.28
C TYR A 73 17.08 4.43 -0.51
N CYS A 74 16.84 5.70 -0.15
CA CYS A 74 15.95 6.56 -0.93
C CYS A 74 16.65 7.05 -2.21
N PRO A 75 16.06 6.91 -3.41
CA PRO A 75 16.65 7.39 -4.64
C PRO A 75 16.92 8.90 -4.69
N THR A 76 16.14 9.71 -3.96
CA THR A 76 16.28 11.17 -3.99
C THR A 76 17.33 11.68 -3.01
N CYS A 77 17.21 11.35 -1.72
CA CYS A 77 18.10 11.92 -0.70
C CYS A 77 19.28 11.03 -0.33
N LYS A 78 19.34 9.79 -0.88
CA LYS A 78 20.39 8.80 -0.63
C LYS A 78 20.59 8.46 0.86
N GLN A 79 19.61 8.79 1.71
CA GLN A 79 19.59 8.37 3.12
C GLN A 79 19.08 6.92 3.23
N PRO A 80 19.52 6.16 4.23
CA PRO A 80 19.00 4.83 4.48
C PRO A 80 17.52 4.90 4.88
N VAL A 81 16.72 4.09 4.20
CA VAL A 81 15.30 3.82 4.47
C VAL A 81 15.09 2.30 4.32
N PRO A 82 15.50 1.51 5.33
CA PRO A 82 15.21 0.08 5.35
C PRO A 82 13.71 -0.19 5.36
N MET A 83 13.31 -1.44 5.13
CA MET A 83 11.96 -1.81 4.67
C MET A 83 10.81 -1.17 5.43
N TYR A 84 10.83 -1.28 6.75
CA TYR A 84 9.74 -0.86 7.62
C TYR A 84 9.75 0.63 7.96
N ASP A 85 10.72 1.39 7.43
CA ASP A 85 10.87 2.82 7.70
C ASP A 85 10.13 3.68 6.66
N TRP A 86 9.71 3.10 5.54
CA TRP A 86 8.86 3.79 4.55
C TRP A 86 7.50 4.12 5.18
N LEU A 87 7.07 5.37 5.03
CA LEU A 87 5.76 5.80 5.54
C LEU A 87 4.67 5.38 4.54
N ILE A 88 3.76 4.52 5.01
CA ILE A 88 2.64 4.00 4.22
C ILE A 88 1.36 4.70 4.70
N GLN A 89 0.81 5.57 3.87
CA GLN A 89 -0.42 6.33 4.15
C GLN A 89 -1.42 6.11 3.00
N PRO A 90 -2.07 4.93 2.91
CA PRO A 90 -2.83 4.51 1.73
C PRO A 90 -4.00 5.44 1.40
N TRP A 91 -4.53 6.15 2.39
CA TRP A 91 -5.62 7.12 2.22
C TRP A 91 -5.17 8.47 1.68
N LYS A 92 -3.93 8.87 2.01
CA LYS A 92 -3.39 10.16 1.60
C LYS A 92 -2.62 10.03 0.28
N HIS A 93 -1.95 8.91 0.12
CA HIS A 93 -1.05 8.60 -0.98
C HIS A 93 -1.31 7.15 -1.43
N PRO A 94 -2.46 6.87 -2.06
CA PRO A 94 -2.78 5.54 -2.55
C PRO A 94 -1.69 5.07 -3.53
N TRP A 95 -1.38 3.78 -3.49
CA TRP A 95 -0.37 3.15 -4.34
C TRP A 95 1.05 3.74 -4.25
N LYS A 96 1.35 4.47 -3.17
CA LYS A 96 2.66 5.11 -2.98
C LYS A 96 3.19 4.91 -1.55
N VAL A 97 4.51 4.95 -1.44
CA VAL A 97 5.25 5.02 -0.18
C VAL A 97 5.99 6.34 -0.08
N GLN A 98 6.18 6.86 1.13
CA GLN A 98 6.86 8.12 1.36
C GLN A 98 8.17 7.94 2.13
N CYS A 99 9.25 8.56 1.65
CA CYS A 99 10.52 8.62 2.37
C CYS A 99 10.38 9.47 3.64
N PRO A 100 10.77 8.98 4.83
CA PRO A 100 10.64 9.73 6.07
C PRO A 100 11.57 10.95 6.13
N HIS A 101 12.69 10.92 5.40
CA HIS A 101 13.71 11.98 5.41
C HIS A 101 13.35 13.15 4.50
N CYS A 102 13.11 12.88 3.21
CA CYS A 102 12.91 13.92 2.20
C CYS A 102 11.45 14.09 1.74
N LYS A 103 10.52 13.29 2.28
CA LYS A 103 9.07 13.32 1.98
C LYS A 103 8.70 13.00 0.53
N MET A 104 9.67 12.56 -0.29
CA MET A 104 9.41 12.09 -1.64
C MET A 104 8.53 10.85 -1.66
N LEU A 105 7.63 10.80 -2.64
CA LEU A 105 6.71 9.70 -2.90
C LEU A 105 7.24 8.83 -4.04
N PHE A 106 7.15 7.51 -3.85
CA PHE A 106 7.46 6.52 -4.87
C PHE A 106 6.31 5.52 -5.02
N PRO A 107 6.05 5.03 -6.24
CA PRO A 107 6.69 5.47 -7.48
C PRO A 107 6.22 6.87 -7.90
N THR A 108 6.93 7.52 -8.81
CA THR A 108 6.66 8.91 -9.25
C THR A 108 5.58 9.00 -10.33
N ASN A 109 5.30 7.90 -11.03
CA ASN A 109 4.16 7.77 -11.94
C ASN A 109 2.84 7.54 -11.21
N ASP A 110 1.72 7.68 -11.94
CA ASP A 110 0.43 7.18 -11.49
C ASP A 110 0.37 5.66 -11.69
N PHE A 111 0.81 4.93 -10.67
CA PHE A 111 0.89 3.48 -10.73
C PHE A 111 -0.49 2.81 -10.73
N GLU A 112 -1.48 3.40 -10.07
CA GLU A 112 -2.83 2.84 -10.08
C GLU A 112 -3.44 2.88 -11.48
N ALA A 113 -3.32 4.03 -12.17
CA ALA A 113 -3.78 4.14 -13.55
C ALA A 113 -3.05 3.17 -14.48
N TYR A 114 -1.72 3.06 -14.35
CA TYR A 114 -0.93 2.08 -15.12
C TYR A 114 -1.38 0.64 -14.83
N TYR A 115 -1.54 0.26 -13.57
CA TYR A 115 -1.99 -1.07 -13.18
C TYR A 115 -3.38 -1.39 -13.75
N ARG A 116 -4.35 -0.49 -13.56
CA ARG A 116 -5.73 -0.66 -14.05
C ARG A 116 -5.80 -0.79 -15.56
N SER A 117 -4.94 -0.06 -16.30
CA SER A 117 -4.89 -0.14 -17.77
C SER A 117 -4.47 -1.52 -18.29
N GLY A 118 -3.78 -2.33 -17.47
CA GLY A 118 -3.33 -3.67 -17.83
C GLY A 118 -4.25 -4.81 -17.37
N LEU A 119 -5.39 -4.50 -16.74
CA LEU A 119 -6.32 -5.53 -16.28
C LEU A 119 -7.13 -6.11 -17.45
N ASP A 120 -7.27 -7.43 -17.45
CA ASP A 120 -8.21 -8.12 -18.33
C ASP A 120 -9.63 -8.18 -17.75
N GLU A 121 -10.56 -8.77 -18.50
CA GLU A 121 -11.96 -8.99 -18.10
C GLU A 121 -12.12 -9.86 -16.84
N HIS A 122 -11.06 -10.55 -16.41
CA HIS A 122 -11.00 -11.35 -15.19
C HIS A 122 -10.28 -10.64 -14.04
N GLY A 123 -9.81 -9.40 -14.24
CA GLY A 123 -9.03 -8.65 -13.25
C GLY A 123 -7.60 -9.14 -13.11
N VAL A 124 -7.06 -9.89 -14.08
CA VAL A 124 -5.66 -10.31 -14.10
C VAL A 124 -4.84 -9.26 -14.82
N PHE A 125 -3.76 -8.83 -14.18
CA PHE A 125 -2.85 -7.85 -14.77
C PHE A 125 -1.92 -8.51 -15.80
N ASP A 126 -1.88 -7.96 -17.01
CA ASP A 126 -0.90 -8.28 -18.05
C ASP A 126 -0.11 -7.02 -18.44
N PRO A 127 1.21 -6.96 -18.19
CA PRO A 127 2.04 -5.81 -18.55
C PRO A 127 2.06 -5.52 -20.06
N LYS A 128 1.69 -6.48 -20.92
CA LYS A 128 1.57 -6.26 -22.38
C LYS A 128 0.32 -5.47 -22.75
N ARG A 129 -0.71 -5.49 -21.90
CA ARG A 129 -1.96 -4.72 -22.07
C ARG A 129 -1.84 -3.32 -21.47
N ALA A 130 -0.98 -3.16 -20.46
CA ALA A 130 -0.83 -1.92 -19.73
C ALA A 130 -0.35 -0.75 -20.62
N ASP A 131 -0.95 0.42 -20.42
CA ASP A 131 -0.63 1.63 -21.15
C ASP A 131 0.73 2.19 -20.69
N ARG A 132 1.75 1.97 -21.53
CA ARG A 132 3.12 2.43 -21.27
C ARG A 132 3.27 3.95 -21.35
N ALA A 133 2.29 4.67 -21.91
CA ALA A 133 2.29 6.13 -21.89
C ALA A 133 2.11 6.70 -20.47
N LEU A 134 1.65 5.89 -19.51
CA LEU A 134 1.54 6.26 -18.09
C LEU A 134 2.86 6.10 -17.31
N LEU A 135 3.90 5.55 -17.94
CA LEU A 135 5.20 5.34 -17.30
C LEU A 135 6.08 6.60 -17.35
N PHE A 136 5.67 7.65 -16.66
CA PHE A 136 6.47 8.87 -16.51
C PHE A 136 6.29 9.50 -15.14
N ASN A 137 7.27 10.28 -14.71
CA ASN A 137 7.18 11.06 -13.49
C ASN A 137 6.13 12.16 -13.65
N THR A 138 5.03 12.08 -12.89
CA THR A 138 3.90 13.00 -13.02
C THR A 138 4.25 14.47 -12.71
N GLN A 139 5.33 14.73 -11.99
CA GLN A 139 5.84 16.09 -11.73
C GLN A 139 6.76 16.61 -12.86
N HIS A 140 7.21 15.73 -13.76
CA HIS A 140 8.10 16.02 -14.88
C HIS A 140 7.55 15.37 -16.17
N PRO A 141 6.39 15.83 -16.67
CA PRO A 141 5.70 15.19 -17.79
C PRO A 141 6.38 15.38 -19.15
N ASP A 142 7.23 16.40 -19.31
CA ASP A 142 7.97 16.63 -20.55
C ASP A 142 8.96 15.47 -20.81
N PRO A 143 8.88 14.76 -21.95
CA PRO A 143 9.83 13.70 -22.30
C PRO A 143 11.29 14.14 -22.34
N ASN A 144 11.56 15.43 -22.49
CA ASN A 144 12.92 16.00 -22.52
C ASN A 144 13.43 16.40 -21.13
N ASP A 145 12.59 16.35 -20.09
CA ASP A 145 13.03 16.61 -18.72
C ASP A 145 13.93 15.45 -18.23
N PRO A 146 15.13 15.71 -17.70
CA PRO A 146 16.01 14.66 -17.21
C PRO A 146 15.39 13.79 -16.09
N LEU A 147 14.38 14.30 -15.38
CA LEU A 147 13.67 13.59 -14.31
C LEU A 147 12.40 12.88 -14.80
N HIS A 148 12.10 12.91 -16.10
CA HIS A 148 10.93 12.28 -16.69
C HIS A 148 10.80 10.78 -16.34
N ARG A 149 11.93 10.07 -16.20
CA ARG A 149 11.98 8.64 -15.89
C ARG A 149 12.40 8.35 -14.44
N PHE A 150 12.71 9.37 -13.65
CA PHE A 150 13.17 9.22 -12.28
C PHE A 150 12.06 8.67 -11.38
N GLY A 151 12.33 7.59 -10.66
CA GLY A 151 11.39 6.96 -9.72
C GLY A 151 10.16 6.29 -10.33
N VAL A 152 10.14 6.13 -11.66
CA VAL A 152 9.03 5.48 -12.39
C VAL A 152 9.10 3.97 -12.21
N ASP A 153 7.95 3.35 -11.97
CA ASP A 153 7.82 1.92 -11.71
C ASP A 153 6.72 1.31 -12.58
N ASP A 154 7.05 0.20 -13.23
CA ASP A 154 6.17 -0.56 -14.11
C ASP A 154 5.68 -1.88 -13.48
N GLY A 155 5.95 -2.05 -12.18
CA GLY A 155 5.71 -3.26 -11.42
C GLY A 155 7.00 -3.87 -10.93
N THR A 156 8.08 -3.76 -11.71
CA THR A 156 9.35 -4.47 -11.45
C THR A 156 10.32 -3.72 -10.54
N GLY A 157 9.93 -2.53 -10.04
CA GLY A 157 10.78 -1.65 -9.24
C GLY A 157 11.48 -0.59 -10.07
N TYR A 158 11.99 0.44 -9.39
CA TYR A 158 12.76 1.51 -10.02
C TYR A 158 14.26 1.16 -10.01
N ALA A 159 14.95 1.38 -11.14
CA ALA A 159 16.38 1.10 -11.27
C ALA A 159 17.17 2.37 -11.66
N GLU A 160 18.35 2.54 -11.07
CA GLU A 160 19.33 3.60 -11.41
C GLU A 160 20.75 3.02 -11.36
N GLY A 161 21.31 2.70 -12.53
CA GLY A 161 22.58 1.99 -12.62
C GLY A 161 22.49 0.60 -12.01
N GLU A 162 23.35 0.31 -11.03
CA GLU A 162 23.32 -0.95 -10.27
C GLU A 162 22.29 -0.94 -9.13
N ASN A 163 21.67 0.21 -8.83
CA ASN A 163 20.65 0.30 -7.78
C ASN A 163 19.29 -0.19 -8.31
N ARG A 164 18.69 -1.10 -7.56
CA ARG A 164 17.36 -1.70 -7.71
C ARG A 164 16.82 -2.04 -6.34
#